data_AF-A0A6I9Q1X7-F1
#
_entry.id   AF-A0A6I9Q1X7-F1
#
_cell.length_a   1.000
_cell.length_b   1.000
_cell.length_c   1.000
_cell.angle_alpha   90.00
_cell.angle_beta   90.00
_cell.angle_gamma   90.00
#
_symmetry.space_group_name_H-M   'P 1'
#
loop_
_entity.id
_entity.type
_entity.pdbx_description
1 polymer ?
#
loop_
_entity_poly.entity_id
_entity_poly.type
_entity_poly.pdbx_seq_one_letter_code
_entity_poly.pdbx_strand_id
1 'polypeptide(L)' 'MLENSRYARFNQDPDAGDPRVLKDVGRALVLYRRAVMPYAAYSRKRKGSSDEAEVQQYGGLVGQDCIERILLYRT' A
#
# COMPACT_ATOMS: atom_id res chain seq x y z
N MET A 1 16.28 6.91 -25.17
CA MET A 1 16.29 6.53 -23.74
C MET A 1 15.81 7.71 -22.93
N LEU A 2 15.07 7.48 -21.84
CA LEU A 2 14.59 8.54 -20.95
C LEU A 2 15.78 9.17 -20.22
N GLU A 3 15.91 10.50 -20.24
CA GLU A 3 16.98 11.21 -19.52
C GLU A 3 16.65 11.25 -18.01
N ASN A 4 17.20 10.32 -17.24
CA ASN A 4 16.97 10.20 -15.81
C ASN A 4 17.25 11.50 -15.02
N SER A 5 18.18 12.34 -15.47
CA SER A 5 18.52 13.61 -14.81
C SER A 5 17.35 14.59 -14.73
N ARG A 6 16.40 14.53 -15.68
CA ARG A 6 15.20 15.40 -15.70
C ARG A 6 14.06 14.90 -14.80
N TYR A 7 14.13 13.64 -14.37
CA TYR A 7 13.07 12.96 -13.63
C TYR A 7 13.55 12.41 -12.27
N ALA A 8 14.86 12.53 -11.96
CA ALA A 8 15.41 12.21 -10.65
C ALA A 8 14.79 13.15 -9.61
N ARG A 9 13.99 12.56 -8.71
CA ARG A 9 13.25 13.26 -7.66
C ARG A 9 14.21 13.80 -6.60
N PHE A 10 14.90 14.92 -6.86
CA PHE A 10 15.68 15.73 -5.90
C PHE A 10 16.76 15.02 -5.06
N ASN A 11 16.84 13.69 -5.07
CA ASN A 11 17.75 12.89 -4.29
C ASN A 11 18.93 12.53 -5.20
N GLN A 12 20.12 12.96 -4.79
CA GLN A 12 21.36 12.77 -5.56
C GLN A 12 21.91 11.34 -5.42
N ASP A 13 21.35 10.57 -4.48
CA ASP A 13 21.70 9.18 -4.24
C ASP A 13 20.85 8.25 -5.14
N PRO A 14 21.46 7.55 -6.12
CA PRO A 14 20.77 6.62 -7.01
C PRO A 14 20.27 5.36 -6.29
N ASP A 15 20.83 5.03 -5.11
CA ASP A 15 20.43 3.89 -4.29
C ASP A 15 19.39 4.26 -3.23
N ALA A 16 18.99 5.52 -3.16
CA ALA A 16 17.99 5.97 -2.20
C ALA A 16 16.61 5.35 -2.49
N GLY A 17 16.27 4.33 -1.71
CA GLY A 17 14.93 3.76 -1.67
C GLY A 17 13.90 4.71 -1.05
N ASP A 18 12.62 4.48 -1.34
CA ASP A 18 11.53 5.21 -0.68
C ASP A 18 11.49 4.82 0.81
N PRO A 19 11.70 5.76 1.76
CA PRO A 19 11.61 5.45 3.19
C PRO A 19 10.21 4.99 3.60
N ARG A 20 9.20 5.30 2.77
CA ARG A 20 7.80 4.92 2.94
C ARG A 20 7.45 3.65 2.19
N VAL A 21 8.43 2.87 1.72
CA VAL A 21 8.18 1.57 1.09
C VAL A 21 7.23 0.72 1.95
N LEU A 22 6.31 0.02 1.30
CA LEU A 22 5.38 -0.91 1.93
C LEU A 22 6.16 -1.99 2.71
N LYS A 23 5.92 -2.07 4.01
CA LYS A 23 6.53 -3.05 4.94
C LYS A 23 5.56 -4.15 5.33
N ASP A 24 4.30 -3.79 5.54
CA ASP A 24 3.28 -4.71 6.05
C ASP A 24 1.92 -4.38 5.45
N VAL A 25 1.45 -5.25 4.57
CA VAL A 25 0.11 -5.20 3.95
C VAL A 25 -0.99 -5.39 4.99
N GLY A 26 -0.74 -6.14 6.06
CA GLY A 26 -1.70 -6.43 7.13
C GLY A 26 -2.14 -5.18 7.90
N ARG A 27 -1.31 -4.12 7.91
CA ARG A 27 -1.59 -2.82 8.53
C ARG A 27 -2.47 -1.90 7.69
N ALA A 28 -2.78 -2.28 6.45
CA ALA A 28 -3.65 -1.49 5.59
C ALA A 28 -5.03 -1.30 6.20
N LEU A 29 -5.59 -0.09 6.16
CA LEU A 29 -6.95 0.16 6.63
C LEU A 29 -7.96 -0.17 5.55
N VAL A 30 -8.93 -1.01 5.91
CA VAL A 30 -10.02 -1.43 5.03
C VAL A 30 -11.36 -0.98 5.61
N LEU A 31 -12.22 -0.41 4.78
CA LEU A 31 -13.63 -0.22 5.08
C LEU A 31 -14.42 -1.38 4.50
N TYR A 32 -14.95 -2.25 5.37
CA TYR A 32 -15.75 -3.41 4.99
C TYR A 32 -17.03 -3.47 5.81
N ARG A 33 -18.20 -3.59 5.16
CA ARG A 33 -19.52 -3.68 5.82
C ARG A 33 -19.73 -2.63 6.92
N ARG A 34 -19.42 -1.36 6.61
CA ARG A 34 -19.51 -0.20 7.53
C ARG A 34 -18.58 -0.25 8.76
N ALA A 35 -17.59 -1.15 8.75
CA ALA A 35 -16.57 -1.23 9.80
C ALA A 35 -15.19 -0.97 9.21
N VAL A 36 -14.41 -0.14 9.91
CA VAL A 36 -12.99 0.06 9.64
C VAL A 36 -12.20 -1.03 10.35
N MET A 37 -11.27 -1.68 9.65
CA MET A 37 -10.36 -2.65 10.27
C MET A 37 -9.05 -2.80 9.49
N PRO A 38 -7.98 -3.28 10.14
CA PRO A 38 -6.77 -3.67 9.43
C PRO A 38 -7.02 -4.81 8.44
N TYR A 39 -6.27 -4.84 7.34
CA TYR A 39 -6.36 -5.87 6.32
C TYR A 39 -6.16 -7.27 6.89
N ALA A 40 -5.23 -7.44 7.85
CA ALA A 40 -5.03 -8.71 8.54
C ALA A 40 -6.28 -9.22 9.28
N ALA A 41 -7.13 -8.31 9.78
CA ALA A 41 -8.40 -8.67 10.42
C ALA A 41 -9.50 -8.92 9.37
N TYR A 42 -9.51 -8.16 8.29
CA TYR A 42 -10.43 -8.33 7.16
C TYR A 42 -10.19 -9.66 6.43
N SER A 43 -8.95 -10.00 6.11
CA SER A 43 -8.59 -11.22 5.38
C SER A 43 -9.00 -12.49 6.11
N ARG A 44 -8.90 -12.50 7.46
CA ARG A 44 -9.38 -13.61 8.30
C ARG A 44 -10.90 -13.75 8.34
N LYS A 45 -11.64 -12.65 8.18
CA LYS A 45 -13.12 -12.65 8.23
C LYS A 45 -13.74 -12.98 6.88
N ARG A 46 -13.02 -12.72 5.79
CA ARG A 46 -13.48 -12.97 4.43
C ARG A 46 -13.42 -14.47 4.12
N LYS A 47 -14.46 -15.01 3.49
CA LYS A 47 -14.46 -16.34 2.87
C LYS A 47 -14.42 -16.14 1.35
N GLY A 48 -13.36 -16.56 0.67
CA GLY A 48 -13.22 -16.39 -0.78
C GLY A 48 -11.78 -16.20 -1.25
N SER A 49 -11.61 -15.79 -2.51
CA SER A 49 -10.31 -15.46 -3.08
C SER A 49 -9.67 -14.25 -2.38
N SER A 50 -8.36 -14.34 -2.14
CA SER A 50 -7.59 -13.27 -1.54
C SER A 50 -7.44 -12.10 -2.52
N ASP A 51 -7.73 -10.89 -2.06
CA ASP A 51 -7.42 -9.63 -2.75
C ASP A 51 -6.05 -9.06 -2.33
N GLU A 52 -5.22 -9.86 -1.64
CA GLU A 52 -3.95 -9.43 -1.06
C GLU A 52 -2.98 -8.89 -2.09
N ALA A 53 -2.90 -9.50 -3.27
CA ALA A 53 -2.05 -9.01 -4.36
C ALA A 53 -2.45 -7.59 -4.81
N GLU A 54 -3.75 -7.30 -4.84
CA GLU A 54 -4.26 -5.96 -5.18
C GLU A 54 -3.94 -4.95 -4.07
N VAL A 55 -4.13 -5.34 -2.80
CA VAL A 55 -3.80 -4.48 -1.64
C VAL A 55 -2.29 -4.23 -1.57
N GLN A 56 -1.47 -5.22 -1.87
CA GLN A 56 -0.02 -5.11 -1.94
C GLN A 56 0.41 -4.18 -3.08
N GLN A 57 -0.17 -4.32 -4.26
CA GLN A 57 0.10 -3.42 -5.39
C GLN A 57 -0.27 -1.98 -5.03
N TYR A 58 -1.46 -1.77 -4.46
CA TYR A 58 -1.88 -0.45 -4.00
C TYR A 58 -0.91 0.13 -2.96
N GLY A 59 -0.53 -0.66 -1.95
CA GLY A 59 0.42 -0.26 -0.92
C GLY A 59 1.80 0.07 -1.46
N GLY A 60 2.26 -0.63 -2.50
CA GLY A 60 3.50 -0.33 -3.21
C GLY A 60 3.47 1.02 -3.94
N LEU A 61 2.28 1.48 -4.37
CA LEU A 61 2.11 2.77 -5.04
C LEU A 61 2.03 3.95 -4.04
N VAL A 62 1.34 3.76 -2.92
CA VAL A 62 1.08 4.85 -1.97
C VAL A 62 2.08 4.90 -0.80
N GLY A 63 2.74 3.78 -0.51
CA GLY A 63 3.64 3.62 0.64
C GLY A 63 2.93 3.31 1.96
N GLN A 64 3.72 2.86 2.95
CA GLN A 64 3.27 2.41 4.27
C GLN A 64 2.47 3.49 5.02
N ASP A 65 2.95 4.72 5.01
CA ASP A 65 2.32 5.85 5.71
C ASP A 65 0.91 6.13 5.22
N CYS A 66 0.68 5.95 3.92
CA CYS A 66 -0.58 6.25 3.27
C CYS A 66 -1.57 5.08 3.46
N ILE A 67 -1.12 3.84 3.30
CA ILE A 67 -1.98 2.65 3.44
C ILE A 67 -2.50 2.46 4.88
N GLU A 68 -1.81 3.00 5.87
CA GLU A 68 -2.27 3.03 7.28
C GLU A 68 -3.25 4.17 7.60
N ARG A 69 -3.41 5.16 6.72
CA ARG A 69 -4.24 6.35 6.95
C ARG A 69 -5.41 6.48 5.97
N ILE A 70 -5.27 5.91 4.77
CA ILE A 70 -6.28 5.90 3.72
C ILE A 70 -7.11 4.63 3.85
N LEU A 71 -8.43 4.80 3.84
CA LEU A 71 -9.38 3.69 3.89
C LEU A 71 -9.59 3.08 2.50
N LEU A 72 -9.16 1.84 2.34
CA LEU A 72 -9.43 1.05 1.15
C LEU A 72 -10.84 0.45 1.25
N TYR A 73 -11.74 0.88 0.36
CA TYR A 73 -13.09 0.36 0.34
C TYR A 73 -13.15 -1.06 -0.24
N ARG A 74 -13.89 -1.95 0.44
CA ARG A 74 -14.14 -3.33 0.03
C ARG A 74 -15.61 -3.70 0.27
N THR A 75 -16.20 -4.39 -0.71
CA THR A 75 -17.59 -4.88 -0.71
C THR A 75 -17.70 -6.36 -0.40
#